data_AF-H0FYN8-F1
#
_entry.id   AF-H0FYN8-F1
#
_cell.length_a   1.000
_cell.length_b   1.000
_cell.length_c   1.000
_cell.angle_alpha   90.00
_cell.angle_beta   90.00
_cell.angle_gamma   90.00
#
_symmetry.space_group_name_H-M   'P 1'
#
loop_
_entity.id
_entity.type
_entity.pdbx_description
1 polymer ?
#
loop_
_entity_poly.entity_id
_entity_poly.type
_entity_poly.pdbx_seq_one_letter_code
_entity_poly.pdbx_strand_id
1 'polypeptide(L)'
;MDDPRDRDRCVWVAVADKIACFSRFAVILLESDVLMLTKKGKYGLKAMVDLAQLQPGETAFITEIALRNNLPKKFLDTIMLELRNAGFLRSKKGPGGGYALARPASEIRVGQVIRTLDGPLAPIRCASRTAYEVCDDCSDPETCHVRRSMIVVRDAVADILDNMTLAQFAASEREAAVAPLLSEAG
;
A
#
# COMPACT_ATOMS: atom_id res chain seq x y z
N MET A 1 -53.11 -21.90 42.73
CA MET A 1 -51.67 -22.27 42.80
C MET A 1 -50.97 -21.32 41.86
N ASP A 2 -50.84 -20.09 42.33
CA ASP A 2 -50.34 -18.92 41.61
C ASP A 2 -48.82 -18.85 41.77
N ASP A 3 -48.06 -18.88 40.66
CA ASP A 3 -46.69 -18.34 40.60
C ASP A 3 -46.73 -16.98 39.87
N PRO A 4 -46.41 -15.86 40.53
CA PRO A 4 -46.64 -14.51 40.05
C PRO A 4 -45.41 -13.88 39.36
N ARG A 5 -44.71 -14.59 38.47
CA ARG A 5 -43.49 -14.08 37.78
C ARG A 5 -43.42 -14.25 36.26
N ASP A 6 -44.53 -14.48 35.58
CA ASP A 6 -44.56 -14.48 34.09
C ASP A 6 -45.62 -13.51 33.55
N ARG A 7 -45.63 -12.29 34.11
CA ARG A 7 -46.60 -11.23 33.78
C ARG A 7 -45.97 -10.00 33.11
N ASP A 8 -44.72 -10.14 32.63
CA ASP A 8 -43.95 -9.06 31.97
C ASP A 8 -43.51 -9.38 30.52
N ARG A 9 -43.99 -10.48 29.91
CA ARG A 9 -43.70 -10.78 28.49
C ARG A 9 -44.59 -10.04 27.47
N CYS A 10 -45.49 -9.16 27.93
CA CYS A 10 -46.44 -8.42 27.07
C CYS A 10 -46.20 -6.91 26.96
N VAL A 11 -45.08 -6.34 27.44
CA VAL A 11 -44.82 -4.89 27.36
C VAL A 11 -43.47 -4.55 26.73
N TRP A 12 -43.06 -5.22 25.65
CA TRP A 12 -42.03 -4.69 24.72
C TRP A 12 -42.32 -5.04 23.24
N VAL A 13 -43.60 -5.18 22.89
CA VAL A 13 -44.09 -4.87 21.54
C VAL A 13 -44.16 -3.35 21.42
N ALA A 14 -43.01 -2.66 21.29
CA ALA A 14 -42.87 -1.26 20.84
C ALA A 14 -41.43 -0.69 20.89
N VAL A 15 -40.39 -1.45 20.53
CA VAL A 15 -39.13 -0.84 20.01
C VAL A 15 -38.56 -1.74 18.90
N ALA A 16 -39.43 -2.19 18.01
CA ALA A 16 -39.07 -2.98 16.82
C ALA A 16 -39.24 -2.14 15.54
N ASP A 17 -38.92 -0.84 15.59
CA ASP A 17 -39.18 0.09 14.48
C ASP A 17 -38.11 1.18 14.27
N LYS A 18 -36.87 0.96 14.74
CA LYS A 18 -35.75 1.91 14.53
C LYS A 18 -34.39 1.29 14.21
N ILE A 19 -34.37 0.13 13.56
CA ILE A 19 -33.16 -0.40 12.89
C ILE A 19 -33.51 -0.82 11.45
N ALA A 20 -34.25 0.04 10.76
CA ALA A 20 -34.27 0.08 9.30
C ALA A 20 -33.23 1.11 8.82
N CYS A 21 -31.95 0.86 9.12
CA CYS A 21 -30.84 1.64 8.59
C CYS A 21 -29.54 0.83 8.60
N PHE A 22 -29.62 -0.44 8.21
CA PHE A 22 -28.45 -1.28 7.99
C PHE A 22 -28.68 -2.10 6.72
N SER A 23 -27.67 -2.08 5.83
CA SER A 23 -27.60 -2.86 4.59
C SER A 23 -28.33 -2.30 3.37
N ARG A 24 -28.03 -1.04 3.01
CA ARG A 24 -28.08 -0.61 1.61
C ARG A 24 -26.99 0.43 1.30
N PHE A 25 -25.73 0.04 1.47
CA PHE A 25 -24.58 0.75 0.88
C PHE A 25 -23.42 -0.22 0.63
N ALA A 26 -23.75 -1.40 0.12
CA ALA A 26 -22.83 -2.17 -0.70
C ALA A 26 -23.07 -1.72 -2.15
N VAL A 27 -22.00 -1.50 -2.91
CA VAL A 27 -21.98 -0.99 -4.30
C VAL A 27 -21.99 0.54 -4.44
N ILE A 28 -21.00 1.23 -3.84
CA ILE A 28 -20.23 2.30 -4.51
C ILE A 28 -18.78 2.22 -3.98
N LEU A 29 -18.01 1.28 -4.51
CA LEU A 29 -16.54 1.25 -4.41
C LEU A 29 -15.97 1.35 -5.84
N LEU A 30 -16.51 2.29 -6.62
CA LEU A 30 -16.00 2.60 -7.95
C LEU A 30 -14.96 3.72 -7.83
N GLU A 31 -13.73 3.28 -8.12
CA GLU A 31 -12.68 4.04 -8.81
C GLU A 31 -12.20 5.32 -8.13
N SER A 32 -11.22 5.15 -7.25
CA SER A 32 -10.22 6.17 -6.99
C SER A 32 -8.85 5.59 -7.35
N ASP A 33 -8.65 5.27 -8.64
CA ASP A 33 -7.37 4.85 -9.23
C ASP A 33 -6.42 6.06 -9.42
N VAL A 34 -6.41 6.99 -8.47
CA VAL A 34 -5.45 8.09 -8.45
C VAL A 34 -4.25 7.64 -7.65
N LEU A 35 -3.21 7.07 -8.27
CA LEU A 35 -1.89 6.78 -7.66
C LEU A 35 -1.95 6.38 -6.16
N MET A 36 -2.95 5.60 -5.76
CA MET A 36 -3.14 5.23 -4.37
C MET A 36 -2.30 3.99 -4.17
N LEU A 37 -1.29 4.09 -3.30
CA LEU A 37 -0.49 2.93 -2.93
C LEU A 37 -1.40 1.86 -2.35
N THR A 38 -1.39 0.66 -2.92
CA THR A 38 -2.26 -0.41 -2.45
C THR A 38 -1.80 -0.87 -1.07
N LYS A 39 -2.65 -1.63 -0.36
CA LYS A 39 -2.25 -2.28 0.90
C LYS A 39 -0.99 -3.14 0.71
N LYS A 40 -0.82 -3.73 -0.47
CA LYS A 40 0.33 -4.58 -0.81
C LYS A 40 1.62 -3.76 -0.86
N GLY A 41 1.65 -2.69 -1.65
CA GLY A 41 2.76 -1.74 -1.71
C GLY A 41 3.11 -1.16 -0.34
N LYS A 42 2.11 -0.71 0.41
CA LYS A 42 2.30 -0.16 1.76
C LYS A 42 2.97 -1.16 2.71
N TYR A 43 2.49 -2.40 2.75
CA TYR A 43 3.01 -3.42 3.67
C TYR A 43 4.38 -3.93 3.22
N GLY A 44 4.62 -4.03 1.91
CA GLY A 44 5.93 -4.34 1.37
C GLY A 44 6.96 -3.29 1.75
N LEU A 45 6.67 -1.99 1.59
CA LEU A 45 7.58 -0.92 2.00
C LEU A 45 7.88 -0.95 3.49
N LYS A 46 6.86 -1.14 4.34
CA LYS A 46 7.08 -1.31 5.80
C LYS A 46 8.04 -2.45 6.12
N ALA A 47 7.83 -3.61 5.50
CA ALA A 47 8.71 -4.77 5.70
C ALA A 47 10.14 -4.51 5.18
N MET A 48 10.28 -3.81 4.05
CA MET A 48 11.59 -3.44 3.50
C MET A 48 12.33 -2.45 4.41
N VAL A 49 11.64 -1.48 5.00
CA VAL A 49 12.22 -0.54 5.98
C VAL A 49 12.66 -1.28 7.24
N ASP A 50 11.83 -2.17 7.77
CA ASP A 50 12.16 -3.00 8.92
C ASP A 50 13.44 -3.83 8.68
N LEU A 51 13.56 -4.43 7.50
CA LEU A 51 14.76 -5.17 7.10
C LEU A 51 15.98 -4.29 6.84
N ALA A 52 15.78 -3.03 6.43
CA ALA A 52 16.87 -2.08 6.22
C ALA A 52 17.52 -1.61 7.53
N GLN A 53 16.85 -1.79 8.67
CA GLN A 53 17.37 -1.46 10.00
C GLN A 53 18.21 -2.58 10.63
N LEU A 54 18.19 -3.78 10.05
CA LEU A 54 18.99 -4.90 10.52
C LEU A 54 20.48 -4.70 10.26
N GLN A 55 21.33 -5.26 11.12
CA GLN A 55 22.77 -5.21 10.89
C GLN A 55 23.17 -6.09 9.70
N PRO A 56 24.30 -5.79 9.02
CA PRO A 56 24.79 -6.63 7.93
C PRO A 56 24.97 -8.09 8.38
N GLY A 57 24.26 -9.01 7.71
CA GLY A 57 24.31 -10.45 8.01
C GLY A 57 23.18 -10.96 8.92
N GLU A 58 22.42 -10.08 9.54
CA GLU A 58 21.21 -10.45 10.28
C GLU A 58 20.06 -10.80 9.34
N THR A 59 19.15 -11.62 9.85
CA THR A 59 17.91 -12.03 9.18
C THR A 59 16.77 -11.94 10.17
N ALA A 60 15.57 -11.58 9.70
CA ALA A 60 14.37 -11.57 10.52
C ALA A 60 13.36 -12.60 10.01
N PHE A 61 12.69 -13.29 10.94
CA PHE A 61 11.57 -14.14 10.58
C PHE A 61 10.36 -13.30 10.20
N ILE A 62 9.57 -13.79 9.25
CA ILE A 62 8.37 -13.07 8.81
C ILE A 62 7.37 -12.83 9.95
N THR A 63 7.33 -13.72 10.94
CA THR A 63 6.53 -13.56 12.16
C THR A 63 6.97 -12.33 12.96
N GLU A 64 8.26 -12.09 13.07
CA GLU A 64 8.82 -10.95 13.80
C GLU A 64 8.55 -9.64 13.06
N ILE A 65 8.77 -9.62 11.74
CA ILE A 65 8.48 -8.46 10.88
C ILE A 65 6.99 -8.11 10.97
N ALA A 66 6.10 -9.11 10.88
CA ALA A 66 4.67 -8.94 10.98
C ALA A 66 4.25 -8.35 12.34
N LEU A 67 4.83 -8.85 13.43
CA LEU A 67 4.54 -8.35 14.78
C LEU A 67 5.03 -6.91 14.96
N ARG A 68 6.29 -6.60 14.62
CA ARG A 68 6.87 -5.24 14.75
C ARG A 68 6.09 -4.18 13.98
N ASN A 69 5.54 -4.55 12.83
CA ASN A 69 4.85 -3.61 11.93
C ASN A 69 3.32 -3.67 12.00
N ASN A 70 2.76 -4.49 12.90
CA ASN A 70 1.33 -4.78 13.02
C ASN A 70 0.68 -5.17 11.69
N LEU A 71 1.26 -6.18 11.02
CA LEU A 71 0.85 -6.64 9.69
C LEU A 71 0.24 -8.05 9.75
N PRO A 72 -0.79 -8.32 8.92
CA PRO A 72 -1.35 -9.67 8.81
C PRO A 72 -0.34 -10.64 8.16
N LYS A 73 0.18 -11.58 8.96
CA LYS A 73 1.25 -12.52 8.55
C LYS A 73 0.98 -13.20 7.20
N LYS A 74 -0.22 -13.79 7.03
CA LYS A 74 -0.58 -14.55 5.81
C LYS A 74 -0.43 -13.71 4.54
N PHE A 75 -0.78 -12.43 4.62
CA PHE A 75 -0.68 -11.52 3.48
C PHE A 75 0.76 -11.06 3.27
N LEU A 76 1.51 -10.86 4.36
CA LEU A 76 2.94 -10.57 4.30
C LEU A 76 3.73 -11.72 3.66
N ASP A 77 3.36 -12.99 3.91
CA ASP A 77 4.02 -14.16 3.27
C ASP A 77 4.03 -14.04 1.74
N THR A 78 2.91 -13.65 1.14
CA THR A 78 2.80 -13.43 -0.31
C THR A 78 3.69 -12.29 -0.79
N ILE A 79 3.66 -11.15 -0.09
CA ILE A 79 4.45 -9.96 -0.43
C ILE A 79 5.95 -10.26 -0.37
N MET A 80 6.40 -10.93 0.69
CA MET A 80 7.81 -11.26 0.91
C MET A 80 8.34 -12.24 -0.14
N LEU A 81 7.51 -13.20 -0.56
CA LEU A 81 7.85 -14.12 -1.64
C LEU A 81 8.04 -13.38 -2.97
N GLU A 82 7.16 -12.43 -3.28
CA GLU A 82 7.25 -11.64 -4.50
C GLU A 82 8.49 -10.74 -4.53
N LEU A 83 8.78 -10.05 -3.42
CA LEU A 83 9.99 -9.24 -3.28
C LEU A 83 11.27 -10.08 -3.36
N ARG A 84 11.25 -11.30 -2.84
CA ARG A 84 12.35 -12.26 -2.99
C ARG A 84 12.52 -12.67 -4.45
N ASN A 85 11.45 -13.01 -5.15
CA ASN A 85 11.50 -13.42 -6.55
C ASN A 85 11.97 -12.28 -7.46
N ALA A 86 11.64 -11.04 -7.12
CA ALA A 86 12.14 -9.85 -7.79
C ALA A 86 13.59 -9.48 -7.41
N GLY A 87 14.25 -10.24 -6.53
CA GLY A 87 15.65 -10.05 -6.17
C GLY A 87 15.92 -8.93 -5.16
N PHE A 88 14.89 -8.38 -4.50
CA PHE A 88 15.09 -7.41 -3.42
C PHE A 88 15.47 -8.08 -2.10
N LEU A 89 15.00 -9.31 -1.89
CA LEU A 89 15.20 -10.07 -0.67
C LEU A 89 15.93 -11.38 -0.93
N ARG A 90 16.73 -11.79 0.05
CA ARG A 90 17.25 -13.16 0.16
C ARG A 90 16.60 -13.84 1.37
N SER A 91 16.48 -15.15 1.29
CA SER A 91 15.97 -15.95 2.41
C SER A 91 16.93 -17.07 2.79
N LYS A 92 17.03 -17.34 4.08
CA LYS A 92 17.82 -18.43 4.66
C LYS A 92 16.90 -19.39 5.40
N LYS A 93 17.08 -20.69 5.17
CA LYS A 93 16.35 -21.76 5.88
C LYS A 93 17.14 -22.22 7.10
N GLY A 94 16.43 -22.75 8.11
CA GLY A 94 17.02 -23.34 9.32
C GLY A 94 17.13 -22.38 10.51
N PRO A 95 17.82 -22.78 11.59
CA PRO A 95 18.07 -21.95 12.77
C PRO A 95 18.81 -20.67 12.38
N GLY A 96 18.33 -19.51 12.88
CA GLY A 96 18.85 -18.20 12.44
C GLY A 96 18.61 -17.94 10.95
N GLY A 97 17.49 -18.43 10.42
CA GLY A 97 16.99 -18.15 9.08
C GLY A 97 16.11 -16.91 9.05
N GLY A 98 15.36 -16.76 7.96
CA GLY A 98 14.46 -15.62 7.74
C GLY A 98 14.79 -14.87 6.45
N TYR A 99 14.37 -13.61 6.40
CA TYR A 99 14.58 -12.70 5.28
C TYR A 99 15.61 -11.63 5.61
N ALA A 100 16.35 -11.20 4.59
CA ALA A 100 17.23 -10.05 4.63
C ALA A 100 17.22 -9.37 3.25
N LEU A 101 17.68 -8.12 3.19
CA LEU A 101 17.91 -7.45 1.91
C LEU A 101 18.96 -8.23 1.10
N ALA A 102 18.72 -8.35 -0.22
CA ALA A 102 19.65 -9.01 -1.13
C ALA A 102 20.86 -8.13 -1.50
N ARG A 103 20.71 -6.81 -1.37
CA ARG A 103 21.70 -5.77 -1.66
C ARG A 103 21.56 -4.62 -0.65
N PRO A 104 22.55 -3.73 -0.52
CA PRO A 104 22.49 -2.58 0.38
C PRO A 104 21.24 -1.72 0.15
N ALA A 105 20.65 -1.17 1.23
CA ALA A 105 19.46 -0.32 1.13
C ALA A 105 19.68 0.95 0.29
N SER A 106 20.94 1.40 0.14
CA SER A 106 21.34 2.51 -0.73
C SER A 106 21.24 2.18 -2.23
N GLU A 107 21.20 0.90 -2.60
CA GLU A 107 21.11 0.46 -4.00
C GLU A 107 19.68 0.10 -4.42
N ILE A 108 18.75 0.04 -3.45
CA ILE A 108 17.35 -0.30 -3.69
C ILE A 108 16.58 0.99 -3.88
N ARG A 109 15.96 1.20 -5.05
CA ARG A 109 15.09 2.36 -5.30
C ARG A 109 13.65 2.06 -4.86
N VAL A 110 13.00 3.01 -4.20
CA VAL A 110 11.62 2.88 -3.73
C VAL A 110 10.66 2.67 -4.91
N GLY A 111 10.85 3.41 -6.00
CA GLY A 111 10.05 3.28 -7.21
C GLY A 111 10.12 1.89 -7.85
N GLN A 112 11.23 1.17 -7.72
CA GLN A 112 11.34 -0.22 -8.19
C GLN A 112 10.47 -1.15 -7.33
N VAL A 113 10.53 -1.00 -6.00
CA VAL A 113 9.74 -1.82 -5.07
C VAL A 113 8.23 -1.62 -5.29
N ILE A 114 7.79 -0.37 -5.42
CA ILE A 114 6.37 -0.06 -5.66
C ILE A 114 5.93 -0.65 -7.00
N ARG A 115 6.71 -0.49 -8.07
CA ARG A 115 6.35 -1.06 -9.38
C ARG A 115 6.28 -2.58 -9.38
N THR A 116 7.10 -3.25 -8.57
CA THR A 116 7.01 -4.70 -8.41
C THR A 116 5.71 -5.11 -7.72
N LEU A 117 5.29 -4.40 -6.66
CA LEU A 117 4.15 -4.82 -5.86
C LEU A 117 2.79 -4.37 -6.43
N ASP A 118 2.71 -3.11 -6.84
CA ASP A 118 1.46 -2.43 -7.22
C ASP A 118 1.34 -2.24 -8.74
N GLY A 119 2.43 -2.41 -9.48
CA GLY A 119 2.45 -2.27 -10.93
C GLY A 119 2.73 -0.83 -11.41
N PRO A 120 2.20 -0.41 -12.57
CA PRO A 120 2.55 0.87 -13.17
C PRO A 120 2.18 2.07 -12.28
N LEU A 121 3.09 3.04 -12.13
CA LEU A 121 2.86 4.30 -11.39
C LEU A 121 2.01 5.33 -12.17
N ALA A 122 1.19 4.87 -13.11
CA ALA A 122 0.45 5.74 -14.00
C ALA A 122 -0.92 6.08 -13.40
N PRO A 123 -1.29 7.37 -13.29
CA PRO A 123 -2.62 7.77 -12.78
C PRO A 123 -3.78 7.33 -13.68
N ILE A 124 -3.52 7.12 -14.97
CA ILE A 124 -4.49 6.62 -15.96
C ILE A 124 -3.80 5.66 -16.94
N ARG A 125 -4.55 4.70 -17.49
CA ARG A 125 -4.00 3.66 -18.38
C ARG A 125 -3.37 4.24 -19.66
N CYS A 126 -3.98 5.27 -20.27
CA CYS A 126 -3.44 5.90 -21.48
C CYS A 126 -2.16 6.74 -21.23
N ALA A 127 -1.86 7.03 -19.96
CA ALA A 127 -0.61 7.63 -19.53
C ALA A 127 0.40 6.57 -19.07
N SER A 128 0.10 5.27 -19.05
CA SER A 128 1.07 4.25 -18.63
C SER A 128 2.13 3.98 -19.72
N ARG A 129 3.38 3.72 -19.30
CA ARG A 129 4.45 3.24 -20.22
C ARG A 129 4.43 1.72 -20.40
N THR A 130 3.96 1.00 -19.38
CA THR A 130 4.03 -0.47 -19.31
C THR A 130 2.67 -1.15 -19.49
N ALA A 131 1.58 -0.41 -19.33
CA ALA A 131 0.21 -0.89 -19.48
C ALA A 131 -0.63 0.17 -20.20
N TYR A 132 -0.15 0.60 -21.37
CA TYR A 132 -0.83 1.59 -22.19
C TYR A 132 -2.15 1.04 -22.72
N GLU A 133 -3.22 1.78 -22.52
CA GLU A 133 -4.55 1.49 -23.07
C GLU A 133 -5.26 2.79 -23.42
N VAL A 134 -5.89 2.85 -24.58
CA VAL A 134 -6.65 4.02 -25.03
C VAL A 134 -7.95 4.11 -24.24
N CYS A 135 -8.39 5.32 -23.88
CA CYS A 135 -9.68 5.51 -23.22
C CYS A 135 -10.83 5.32 -24.22
N ASP A 136 -11.95 4.76 -23.76
CA ASP A 136 -13.15 4.51 -24.58
C ASP A 136 -13.75 5.79 -25.19
N ASP A 137 -13.56 6.92 -24.53
CA ASP A 137 -14.06 8.25 -24.89
C ASP A 137 -13.03 9.11 -25.64
N CYS A 138 -11.87 8.56 -26.01
CA CYS A 138 -10.79 9.32 -26.60
C CYS A 138 -10.87 9.37 -28.14
N SER A 139 -11.10 10.55 -28.71
CA SER A 139 -11.10 10.76 -30.17
C SER A 139 -9.73 10.55 -30.81
N ASP A 140 -8.67 11.11 -30.20
CA ASP A 140 -7.28 10.95 -30.65
C ASP A 140 -6.31 11.04 -29.46
N PRO A 141 -5.56 9.97 -29.14
CA PRO A 141 -4.60 9.95 -28.04
C PRO A 141 -3.44 10.94 -28.17
N GLU A 142 -3.08 11.36 -29.38
CA GLU A 142 -1.92 12.23 -29.60
C GLU A 142 -2.25 13.70 -29.34
N THR A 143 -3.51 14.11 -29.58
CA THR A 143 -4.02 15.45 -29.29
C THR A 143 -4.73 15.56 -27.93
N CYS A 144 -4.97 14.44 -27.24
CA CYS A 144 -5.62 14.41 -25.94
C CYS A 144 -4.83 15.19 -24.86
N HIS A 145 -5.36 16.35 -24.44
CA HIS A 145 -4.77 17.18 -23.39
C HIS A 145 -4.70 16.47 -22.04
N VAL A 146 -5.70 15.66 -21.69
CA VAL A 146 -5.72 14.89 -20.44
C VAL A 146 -4.55 13.92 -20.40
N ARG A 147 -4.30 13.17 -21.48
CA ARG A 147 -3.17 12.23 -21.57
C ARG A 147 -1.84 12.95 -21.42
N ARG A 148 -1.63 14.07 -22.12
CA ARG A 148 -0.39 14.86 -22.02
C ARG A 148 -0.14 15.34 -20.59
N SER A 149 -1.15 15.89 -19.92
CA SER A 149 -1.03 16.32 -18.52
C SER A 149 -0.72 15.16 -17.58
N MET A 150 -1.38 14.01 -17.75
CA MET A 150 -1.17 12.84 -16.88
C MET A 150 0.17 12.14 -17.12
N ILE A 151 0.75 12.25 -18.31
CA ILE A 151 2.13 11.85 -18.59
C ILE A 151 3.10 12.65 -17.72
N VAL A 152 2.91 13.97 -17.61
CA VAL A 152 3.75 14.83 -16.77
C VAL A 152 3.62 14.46 -15.29
N VAL A 153 2.39 14.24 -14.81
CA VAL A 153 2.16 13.81 -13.41
C VAL A 153 2.84 12.48 -13.12
N ARG A 154 2.67 11.49 -14.00
CA ARG A 154 3.35 10.19 -13.89
C ARG A 154 4.86 10.36 -13.81
N ASP A 155 5.44 11.16 -14.71
CA ASP A 155 6.89 11.33 -14.78
C ASP A 155 7.43 12.01 -13.52
N ALA A 156 6.78 13.06 -13.03
CA ALA A 156 7.18 13.71 -11.78
C ALA A 156 7.14 12.74 -10.58
N VAL A 157 6.09 11.92 -10.48
CA VAL A 157 5.97 10.90 -9.42
C VAL A 157 7.04 9.83 -9.54
N ALA A 158 7.25 9.32 -10.76
CA ALA A 158 8.25 8.31 -11.04
C ALA A 158 9.65 8.81 -10.70
N ASP A 159 9.97 10.05 -11.07
CA ASP A 159 11.27 10.68 -10.80
C ASP A 159 11.54 10.81 -9.30
N ILE A 160 10.54 11.21 -8.50
CA ILE A 160 10.68 11.28 -7.04
C ILE A 160 10.99 9.89 -6.47
N LEU A 161 10.21 8.88 -6.85
CA LEU A 161 10.32 7.54 -6.29
C LEU A 161 11.57 6.79 -6.79
N ASP A 162 12.02 7.04 -8.01
CA ASP A 162 13.21 6.41 -8.59
C ASP A 162 14.50 7.02 -8.07
N ASN A 163 14.48 8.31 -7.71
CA ASN A 163 15.63 8.96 -7.09
C ASN A 163 15.72 8.71 -5.58
N MET A 164 14.66 8.20 -4.95
CA MET A 164 14.65 7.84 -3.54
C MET A 164 15.14 6.40 -3.31
N THR A 165 16.20 6.26 -2.52
CA THR A 165 16.70 4.95 -2.07
C THR A 165 15.94 4.46 -0.84
N LEU A 166 15.95 3.14 -0.60
CA LEU A 166 15.36 2.56 0.61
C LEU A 166 16.08 3.06 1.87
N ALA A 167 17.39 3.30 1.80
CA ALA A 167 18.15 3.88 2.90
C ALA A 167 17.63 5.29 3.26
N GLN A 168 17.43 6.16 2.26
CA GLN A 168 16.86 7.50 2.48
C GLN A 168 15.44 7.43 3.01
N PHE A 169 14.62 6.53 2.45
CA PHE A 169 13.23 6.32 2.90
C PHE A 169 13.14 5.81 4.34
N ALA A 170 14.05 4.91 4.75
CA ALA A 170 14.13 4.43 6.13
C ALA A 170 14.72 5.50 7.08
N ALA A 171 15.54 6.41 6.57
CA ALA A 171 16.12 7.51 7.34
C ALA A 171 15.14 8.68 7.52
N SER A 172 14.19 8.89 6.60
CA SER A 172 13.31 10.06 6.61
C SER A 172 12.40 10.18 7.83
N GLU A 173 12.16 9.11 8.61
CA GLU A 173 11.50 9.23 9.91
C GLU A 173 12.33 9.99 10.96
N ARG A 174 13.64 10.20 10.73
CA ARG A 174 14.50 11.04 11.57
C ARG A 174 14.53 12.51 11.14
N GLU A 175 14.06 12.83 9.94
CA GLU A 175 14.14 14.17 9.34
C GLU A 175 12.75 14.75 8.97
N ALA A 176 11.67 13.99 9.20
CA ALA A 176 10.29 14.40 8.95
C ALA A 176 9.73 15.45 9.95
N ALA A 177 10.59 16.31 10.49
CA ALA A 177 10.23 17.70 10.68
C ALA A 177 10.25 18.38 9.30
N VAL A 178 9.30 18.01 8.43
CA VAL A 178 9.19 18.56 7.08
C VAL A 178 8.76 20.02 7.19
N ALA A 179 9.74 20.91 7.06
CA ALA A 179 9.55 22.33 6.79
C ALA A 179 8.70 22.52 5.51
N PRO A 180 7.84 23.56 5.47
CA PRO A 180 6.69 23.61 4.59
C PRO A 180 7.07 23.91 3.14
N LEU A 181 6.79 22.95 2.25
CA LEU A 181 6.83 23.10 0.79
C LEU A 181 5.61 23.86 0.22
N LEU A 182 5.19 24.96 0.85
CA LEU A 182 4.16 25.86 0.30
C LEU A 182 4.42 27.35 0.61
N SER A 183 5.67 27.83 0.64
CA SER A 183 5.96 29.26 0.89
C SER A 183 6.52 30.08 -0.28
N GLU A 184 6.66 29.54 -1.50
CA GLU A 184 7.12 30.34 -2.64
C GLU A 184 6.21 30.18 -3.86
N ALA A 185 4.99 30.70 -3.72
CA ALA A 185 4.23 31.27 -4.83
C ALA A 185 3.92 32.73 -4.45
N GLY A 186 4.94 33.57 -4.59
CA GLY A 186 4.86 35.03 -4.56
C GLY A 186 4.97 35.58 -5.97
#